data_AF-A0A0F4GMJ7-F1
#
_entry.id   AF-A0A0F4GMJ7-F1
#
_cell.length_a   1.000
_cell.length_b   1.000
_cell.length_c   1.000
_cell.angle_alpha   90.00
_cell.angle_beta   90.00
_cell.angle_gamma   90.00
#
_symmetry.space_group_name_H-M   'P 1'
#
loop_
_entity.id
_entity.type
_entity.pdbx_description
1 polymer ?
#
loop_
_entity_poly.entity_id
_entity_poly.type
_entity_poly.pdbx_seq_one_letter_code
_entity_poly.pdbx_strand_id
1 'polypeptide(L)'
;MYTFAVLTALVAAAVAGDNPLRADLVRVVFNNATFSTEINSVPPFSETANDRLGPFGGVTLTLGDDIDDVTAPFRCQILNPAGEIIRVNRGNNTNKSTFSKGNNWTMASGFLEEIATIVCPVAAPPGE
;
A
#
# COMPACT_ATOMS: atom_id res chain seq x y z
N MET A 1 -16.60 58.82 5.76
CA MET A 1 -15.38 58.08 6.15
C MET A 1 -15.81 56.90 7.00
N TYR A 2 -15.08 55.78 6.92
CA TYR A 2 -15.31 54.43 7.50
C TYR A 2 -15.88 53.37 6.54
N THR A 3 -14.94 52.85 5.75
CA THR A 3 -14.53 51.44 5.61
C THR A 3 -15.59 50.34 5.71
N PHE A 4 -15.77 49.58 4.63
CA PHE A 4 -16.14 48.17 4.72
C PHE A 4 -15.17 47.32 3.89
N ALA A 5 -14.73 46.24 4.54
CA ALA A 5 -13.57 45.43 4.22
C ALA A 5 -13.70 44.66 2.89
N VAL A 6 -12.58 44.59 2.16
CA VAL A 6 -12.40 43.67 1.03
C VAL A 6 -12.26 42.27 1.61
N LEU A 7 -13.26 41.41 1.35
CA LEU A 7 -13.20 39.99 1.69
C LEU A 7 -12.36 39.28 0.61
N THR A 8 -11.05 39.23 0.80
CA THR A 8 -10.17 38.37 -0.01
C THR A 8 -10.41 36.92 0.38
N ALA A 9 -11.12 36.18 -0.46
CA ALA A 9 -11.19 34.74 -0.37
C ALA A 9 -9.78 34.17 -0.62
N LEU A 10 -9.15 33.62 0.43
CA LEU A 10 -8.00 32.74 0.26
C LEU A 10 -8.51 31.46 -0.40
N VAL A 11 -8.21 31.28 -1.68
CA VAL A 11 -8.30 29.97 -2.31
C VAL A 11 -7.05 29.21 -1.89
N ALA A 12 -7.18 28.27 -0.96
CA ALA A 12 -6.14 27.30 -0.71
C ALA A 12 -6.07 26.37 -1.92
N ALA A 13 -5.12 26.59 -2.82
CA ALA A 13 -4.71 25.58 -3.76
C ALA A 13 -4.02 24.48 -2.94
N ALA A 14 -4.75 23.42 -2.59
CA ALA A 14 -4.14 22.18 -2.15
C ALA A 14 -3.37 21.64 -3.36
N VAL A 15 -2.05 21.79 -3.33
CA VAL A 15 -1.14 21.10 -4.23
C VAL A 15 -1.26 19.63 -3.85
N ALA A 16 -2.15 18.88 -4.51
CA ALA A 16 -2.00 17.45 -4.59
C ALA A 16 -0.61 17.23 -5.17
N GLY A 17 0.30 16.70 -4.37
CA GLY A 17 1.60 16.26 -4.84
C GLY A 17 1.39 15.03 -5.72
N ASP A 18 0.84 15.22 -6.91
CA ASP A 18 0.83 14.25 -7.98
C ASP A 18 2.26 14.21 -8.54
N ASN A 19 3.18 13.62 -7.77
CA ASN A 19 4.40 13.13 -8.38
C ASN A 19 4.06 11.73 -8.89
N PRO A 20 3.74 11.56 -10.19
CA PRO A 20 3.31 10.27 -10.71
C PRO A 20 4.39 9.23 -10.39
N LEU A 21 3.96 8.06 -9.93
CA LEU A 21 4.86 6.94 -9.76
C LEU A 21 5.54 6.69 -11.12
N ARG A 22 6.87 6.50 -11.12
CA ARG A 22 7.57 6.09 -12.35
C ARG A 22 6.88 4.84 -12.90
N ALA A 23 6.66 4.81 -14.22
CA ALA A 23 5.72 3.87 -14.83
C ALA A 23 6.04 2.38 -14.59
N ASP A 24 7.30 2.03 -14.32
CA ASP A 24 7.76 0.67 -14.03
C ASP A 24 7.86 0.33 -12.53
N LEU A 25 7.54 1.28 -11.64
CA LEU A 25 7.62 1.06 -10.20
C LEU A 25 6.31 0.54 -9.63
N VAL A 26 6.46 -0.22 -8.55
CA VAL A 26 5.40 -0.51 -7.59
C VAL A 26 5.65 0.29 -6.33
N ARG A 27 4.58 0.85 -5.77
CA ARG A 27 4.58 1.48 -4.45
C ARG A 27 3.76 0.65 -3.50
N VAL A 28 4.37 0.23 -2.39
CA VAL A 28 3.70 -0.44 -1.28
C VAL A 28 3.76 0.46 -0.07
N VAL A 29 2.61 0.77 0.52
CA VAL A 29 2.51 1.57 1.75
C VAL A 29 1.96 0.69 2.85
N PHE A 30 2.70 0.56 3.95
CA PHE A 30 2.17 -0.05 5.18
C PHE A 30 1.85 1.05 6.18
N ASN A 31 0.73 0.92 6.90
CA ASN A 31 0.27 1.96 7.80
C ASN A 31 -0.43 1.41 9.05
N ASN A 32 -0.40 2.21 10.11
CA ASN A 32 -1.26 2.09 11.28
C ASN A 32 -1.89 3.47 11.60
N ALA A 33 -2.44 3.65 12.80
CA ALA A 33 -3.08 4.91 13.19
C ALA A 33 -2.10 6.09 13.40
N THR A 34 -0.79 5.84 13.49
CA THR A 34 0.22 6.81 13.94
C THR A 34 1.40 6.93 12.97
N PHE A 35 1.69 5.89 12.18
CA PHE A 35 2.87 5.80 11.34
C PHE A 35 2.58 5.08 10.02
N SER A 36 3.30 5.46 8.98
CA SER A 36 3.34 4.77 7.69
C SER A 36 4.77 4.67 7.17
N THR A 37 5.04 3.58 6.46
CA THR A 37 6.29 3.36 5.72
C THR A 37 5.97 3.00 4.27
N GLU A 38 6.91 3.25 3.38
CA GLU A 38 6.72 3.07 1.95
C GLU A 38 7.91 2.36 1.32
N ILE A 39 7.61 1.46 0.38
CA ILE A 39 8.57 0.78 -0.49
C ILE A 39 8.26 1.16 -1.94
N ASN A 40 9.26 1.64 -2.68
CA ASN A 40 9.17 1.85 -4.12
C ASN A 40 10.24 1.01 -4.82
N SER A 41 9.81 0.01 -5.58
CA SER A 41 10.71 -0.96 -6.20
C SER A 41 10.23 -1.38 -7.59
N VAL A 42 11.17 -1.70 -8.48
CA VAL A 42 10.87 -2.28 -9.80
C VAL A 42 10.69 -3.79 -9.62
N PRO A 43 9.55 -4.40 -10.01
CA PRO A 43 9.37 -5.84 -9.93
C PRO A 43 10.26 -6.62 -10.92
N PRO A 44 10.63 -7.88 -10.62
CA PRO A 44 10.35 -8.60 -9.38
C PRO A 44 11.27 -8.16 -8.24
N PHE A 45 10.74 -8.11 -7.02
CA PHE A 45 11.52 -7.85 -5.82
C PHE A 45 11.04 -8.68 -4.62
N SER A 46 11.98 -8.94 -3.73
CA SER A 46 11.74 -9.44 -2.38
C SER A 46 12.48 -8.50 -1.45
N GLU A 47 11.75 -7.66 -0.74
CA GLU A 47 12.36 -6.67 0.15
C GLU A 47 12.20 -7.11 1.59
N THR A 48 13.34 -7.37 2.23
CA THR A 48 13.40 -7.64 3.66
C THR A 48 13.52 -6.31 4.39
N ALA A 49 12.61 -6.11 5.34
CA ALA A 49 12.69 -5.06 6.34
C ALA A 49 14.00 -5.22 7.14
N ASN A 50 15.06 -4.50 6.76
CA ASN A 50 16.34 -4.55 7.48
C ASN A 50 16.21 -3.98 8.90
N ASP A 51 15.15 -3.20 9.15
CA ASP A 51 14.65 -2.82 10.46
C ASP A 51 13.15 -3.12 10.49
N ARG A 52 12.70 -3.89 11.48
CA ARG A 52 11.32 -4.39 11.68
C ARG A 52 10.28 -3.37 11.23
N LEU A 53 9.65 -3.62 10.08
CA LEU A 53 8.59 -2.77 9.54
C LEU A 53 7.32 -3.07 10.35
N GLY A 54 7.06 -2.29 11.41
CA GLY A 54 5.77 -2.32 12.09
C GLY A 54 5.81 -2.15 13.61
N PRO A 55 4.66 -2.38 14.28
CA PRO A 55 3.52 -3.16 13.78
C PRO A 55 2.52 -2.32 12.94
N PHE A 56 1.93 -2.93 11.90
CA PHE A 56 1.04 -2.29 10.93
C PHE A 56 -0.35 -2.90 10.90
N GLY A 57 -1.37 -2.08 10.63
CA GLY A 57 -2.77 -2.51 10.55
C GLY A 57 -3.27 -2.71 9.12
N GLY A 58 -2.53 -2.23 8.12
CA GLY A 58 -2.92 -2.37 6.73
C GLY A 58 -1.80 -2.14 5.74
N VAL A 59 -2.12 -2.41 4.48
CA VAL A 59 -1.26 -2.28 3.32
C VAL A 59 -2.02 -1.75 2.11
N THR A 60 -1.41 -0.84 1.37
CA THR A 60 -1.92 -0.33 0.10
C THR A 60 -0.89 -0.61 -1.01
N LEU A 61 -1.38 -1.00 -2.18
CA LEU A 61 -0.57 -1.27 -3.37
C LEU A 61 -0.97 -0.32 -4.51
N THR A 62 0.02 0.37 -5.06
CA THR A 62 -0.12 1.19 -6.26
C THR A 62 0.87 0.68 -7.30
N LEU A 63 0.42 0.58 -8.56
CA LEU A 63 1.24 0.17 -9.69
C LEU A 63 1.50 1.37 -10.59
N GLY A 64 2.70 1.44 -11.18
CA GLY A 64 2.99 2.33 -12.28
C GLY A 64 2.29 1.88 -13.56
N ASP A 65 2.14 2.81 -14.50
CA ASP A 65 1.32 2.63 -15.71
C ASP A 65 1.81 1.53 -16.66
N ASP A 66 3.09 1.15 -16.61
CA ASP A 66 3.68 0.12 -17.49
C ASP A 66 3.53 -1.30 -16.91
N ILE A 67 2.97 -1.44 -15.70
CA ILE A 67 2.76 -2.75 -15.07
C ILE A 67 1.41 -3.32 -15.51
N ASP A 68 1.48 -4.35 -16.37
CA ASP A 68 0.28 -5.07 -16.81
C ASP A 68 -0.37 -5.83 -15.64
N ASP A 69 -1.60 -5.44 -15.33
CA ASP A 69 -2.49 -6.05 -14.33
C ASP A 69 -3.80 -6.54 -14.98
N VAL A 70 -3.93 -6.39 -16.30
CA VAL A 70 -5.14 -6.75 -17.05
C VAL A 70 -5.04 -8.20 -17.52
N THR A 71 -3.89 -8.61 -18.05
CA THR A 71 -3.70 -9.98 -18.55
C THR A 71 -3.37 -10.97 -17.45
N ALA A 72 -2.67 -10.52 -16.41
CA ALA A 72 -2.32 -11.28 -15.22
C ALA A 72 -2.39 -10.36 -13.99
N PRO A 73 -3.35 -10.57 -13.06
CA PRO A 73 -3.49 -9.69 -11.90
C PRO A 73 -2.20 -9.64 -11.07
N PHE A 74 -1.63 -8.45 -10.90
CA PHE A 74 -0.42 -8.23 -10.12
C PHE A 74 -0.75 -8.38 -8.63
N ARG A 75 -0.02 -9.26 -7.95
CA ARG A 75 -0.20 -9.56 -6.53
C ARG A 75 1.10 -9.46 -5.77
N CYS A 76 1.00 -9.10 -4.50
CA CYS A 76 2.08 -9.15 -3.54
C CYS A 76 1.70 -10.02 -2.34
N GLN A 77 2.70 -10.51 -1.62
CA GLN A 77 2.56 -11.27 -0.38
C GLN A 77 3.43 -10.67 0.73
N ILE A 78 2.93 -10.76 1.96
CA ILE A 78 3.60 -10.26 3.17
C ILE A 78 3.96 -11.46 4.05
N LEU A 79 5.18 -11.47 4.55
CA LEU A 79 5.67 -12.44 5.52
C LEU A 79 6.01 -11.76 6.85
N ASN A 80 5.66 -12.43 7.95
CA ASN A 80 6.07 -12.04 9.31
C ASN A 80 7.53 -12.43 9.58
N PRO A 81 8.13 -12.05 10.73
CA PRO A 81 9.50 -12.42 11.09
C PRO A 81 9.77 -13.93 11.20
N ALA A 82 8.73 -14.75 11.40
CA ALA A 82 8.84 -16.20 11.39
C ALA A 82 8.82 -16.80 9.96
N GLY A 83 8.66 -15.96 8.92
CA GLY A 83 8.51 -16.40 7.53
C GLY A 83 7.11 -16.89 7.18
N GLU A 84 6.12 -16.70 8.06
CA GLU A 84 4.75 -17.09 7.84
C GLU A 84 3.98 -15.99 7.11
N ILE A 85 2.99 -16.39 6.31
CA ILE A 85 2.16 -15.47 5.53
C ILE A 85 1.25 -14.66 6.46
N ILE A 86 1.34 -13.34 6.35
CA ILE A 86 0.33 -12.43 6.91
C ILE A 86 -0.83 -12.36 5.93
N ARG A 87 -2.00 -12.80 6.38
CA ARG A 87 -3.23 -12.72 5.60
C ARG A 87 -3.90 -11.37 5.73
N VAL A 88 -4.61 -10.96 4.68
CA VAL A 88 -5.27 -9.65 4.62
C VAL A 88 -6.73 -9.72 4.14
N ASN A 89 -7.46 -8.66 4.43
CA ASN A 89 -8.87 -8.48 4.09
C ASN A 89 -9.09 -7.19 3.27
N ARG A 90 -10.01 -7.23 2.29
CA ARG A 90 -10.56 -6.04 1.62
C ARG A 90 -11.96 -6.30 1.07
N GLY A 91 -12.96 -5.66 1.66
CA GLY A 91 -14.37 -5.91 1.31
C GLY A 91 -14.72 -7.39 1.48
N ASN A 92 -15.30 -8.00 0.44
CA ASN A 92 -15.66 -9.42 0.44
C ASN A 92 -14.45 -10.37 0.27
N ASN A 93 -13.26 -9.84 -0.01
CA ASN A 93 -12.04 -10.64 -0.08
C ASN A 93 -11.45 -10.77 1.33
N THR A 94 -11.83 -11.82 2.05
CA THR A 94 -11.33 -12.09 3.40
C THR A 94 -10.28 -13.20 3.41
N ASN A 95 -9.39 -13.17 4.40
CA ASN A 95 -8.38 -14.17 4.71
C ASN A 95 -7.47 -14.52 3.51
N LYS A 96 -7.09 -13.52 2.71
CA LYS A 96 -6.29 -13.71 1.50
C LYS A 96 -4.81 -13.71 1.83
N SER A 97 -4.05 -14.66 1.28
CA SER A 97 -2.59 -14.71 1.41
C SER A 97 -1.84 -13.74 0.48
N THR A 98 -2.55 -13.08 -0.43
CA THR A 98 -2.01 -12.09 -1.36
C THR A 98 -2.94 -10.90 -1.48
N PHE A 99 -2.39 -9.75 -1.89
CA PHE A 99 -3.14 -8.51 -2.07
C PHE A 99 -2.84 -7.89 -3.43
N SER A 100 -3.80 -7.12 -3.96
CA SER A 100 -3.68 -6.42 -5.25
C SER A 100 -3.86 -4.91 -5.10
N LYS A 101 -3.61 -4.21 -6.21
CA LYS A 101 -3.72 -2.75 -6.29
C LYS A 101 -5.09 -2.22 -5.85
N GLY A 102 -5.12 -0.96 -5.42
CA GLY A 102 -6.33 -0.23 -5.07
C GLY A 102 -6.40 0.10 -3.58
N ASN A 103 -7.62 0.24 -3.05
CA ASN A 103 -7.85 0.64 -1.66
C ASN A 103 -7.14 -0.26 -0.64
N ASN A 104 -6.91 0.31 0.54
CA ASN A 104 -6.23 -0.33 1.67
C ASN A 104 -6.79 -1.71 2.01
N TRP A 105 -5.88 -2.67 2.17
CA TRP A 105 -6.13 -3.98 2.77
C TRP A 105 -5.82 -3.93 4.25
N THR A 106 -6.58 -4.63 5.09
CA THR A 106 -6.33 -4.72 6.53
C THR A 106 -5.77 -6.08 6.91
N MET A 107 -4.99 -6.15 7.99
CA MET A 107 -4.53 -7.44 8.52
C MET A 107 -5.71 -8.33 8.92
N ALA A 108 -5.71 -9.59 8.50
CA ALA A 108 -6.85 -10.48 8.70
C ALA A 108 -7.03 -10.91 10.16
N SER A 109 -5.96 -10.88 10.95
CA SER A 109 -5.99 -11.12 12.40
C SER A 109 -6.79 -10.06 13.16
N GLY A 110 -6.99 -8.87 12.58
CA GLY A 110 -7.62 -7.73 13.26
C GLY A 110 -6.68 -6.98 14.21
N PHE A 111 -5.41 -7.39 14.32
CA PHE A 111 -4.38 -6.75 15.13
C PHE A 111 -3.29 -6.12 14.25
N LEU A 112 -2.42 -5.32 14.87
CA LEU A 112 -1.23 -4.82 14.18
C LEU A 112 -0.21 -5.96 14.06
N GLU A 113 0.31 -6.18 12.85
CA GLU A 113 1.25 -7.25 12.51
C GLU A 113 2.65 -6.68 12.27
N GLU A 114 3.68 -7.42 12.69
CA GLU A 114 5.07 -7.10 12.36
C GLU A 114 5.40 -7.68 10.98
N ILE A 115 5.97 -6.85 10.10
CA ILE A 115 6.29 -7.23 8.73
C ILE A 115 7.81 -7.39 8.59
N ALA A 116 8.22 -8.54 8.05
CA ALA A 116 9.63 -8.82 7.80
C ALA A 116 9.98 -8.82 6.33
N THR A 117 9.10 -9.32 5.46
CA THR A 117 9.40 -9.41 4.02
C THR A 117 8.15 -9.17 3.20
N ILE A 118 8.33 -8.48 2.08
CA ILE A 118 7.34 -8.37 1.03
C ILE A 118 7.88 -8.94 -0.28
N VAL A 119 7.05 -9.69 -0.99
CA VAL A 119 7.41 -10.34 -2.27
C VAL A 119 6.42 -9.91 -3.36
N CYS A 120 6.93 -9.43 -4.49
CA CYS A 120 6.15 -8.99 -5.65
C CYS A 120 6.89 -9.27 -6.99
N PRO A 121 6.21 -9.71 -8.07
CA PRO A 121 4.86 -10.25 -8.06
C PRO A 121 4.85 -11.67 -7.49
N VAL A 122 3.69 -12.11 -7.01
CA VAL A 122 3.39 -13.52 -6.72
C VAL A 122 2.16 -13.95 -7.52
N ALA A 123 2.02 -15.25 -7.77
CA ALA A 123 0.80 -15.78 -8.35
C ALA A 123 -0.37 -15.68 -7.35
N ALA A 124 -1.60 -15.54 -7.86
CA ALA A 124 -2.78 -15.73 -7.02
C ALA A 124 -2.83 -17.20 -6.55
N PRO A 125 -3.05 -17.46 -5.25
CA PRO A 125 -3.21 -18.81 -4.74
C PRO A 125 -4.47 -19.46 -5.35
N PRO A 126 -4.43 -20.75 -5.70
CA PRO A 126 -5.60 -21.44 -6.20
C PRO A 126 -6.65 -21.59 -5.10
N GLY A 127 -7.89 -21.17 -5.38
CA GLY A 127 -9.05 -21.40 -4.51
C GLY A 127 -9.15 -20.49 -3.28
N GLU A 128 -8.34 -19.42 -3.19
CA GLU A 128 -8.48 -18.41 -2.12
C GLU A 128 -9.49 -17.31 -2.44
#